data_AF-A0A6J3CA13-F1
#
_entry.id   AF-A0A6J3CA13-F1
#
_cell.length_a   1.000
_cell.length_b   1.000
_cell.length_c   1.000
_cell.angle_alpha   90.00
_cell.angle_beta   90.00
_cell.angle_gamma   90.00
#
_symmetry.space_group_name_H-M   'P 1'
#
loop_
_entity.id
_entity.type
_entity.pdbx_description
1 polymer ?
#
loop_
_entity_poly.entity_id
_entity_poly.type
_entity_poly.pdbx_seq_one_letter_code
_entity_poly.pdbx_strand_id
1 'polypeptide(L)'
;MVPPGTGSRITCFLLALYIVALIAQSRSEIFPATTGGAAQMCEDLGAALLGRLPLDPLLARCCDQGTDFLQALPHSPAVVALNDIVDKIISACEST
;
A
#
# COMPACT_ATOMS: atom_id res chain seq x y z
N MET A 1 37.14 19.04 -9.12
CA MET A 1 36.49 17.86 -9.72
C MET A 1 35.74 17.16 -8.59
N VAL A 2 34.45 17.51 -8.41
CA VAL A 2 33.59 17.05 -7.31
C VAL A 2 32.52 16.12 -7.93
N PRO A 3 32.25 14.93 -7.35
CA PRO A 3 31.30 13.93 -7.86
C PRO A 3 29.83 14.37 -7.77
N PRO A 4 28.92 13.72 -8.52
CA PRO A 4 27.58 14.24 -8.83
C PRO A 4 26.70 14.36 -7.58
N GLY A 5 26.25 15.59 -7.34
CA GLY A 5 25.33 15.97 -6.29
C GLY A 5 23.87 15.65 -6.61
N THR A 6 23.22 14.97 -5.67
CA THR A 6 22.10 15.52 -4.89
C THR A 6 21.15 16.46 -5.66
N GLY A 7 20.12 15.89 -6.28
CA GLY A 7 19.06 16.67 -6.90
C GLY A 7 17.85 15.84 -7.33
N SER A 8 17.07 15.32 -6.37
CA SER A 8 15.61 15.06 -6.49
C SER A 8 15.14 14.11 -5.39
N ARG A 9 15.12 14.60 -4.14
CA ARG A 9 14.61 13.82 -2.98
C ARG A 9 13.20 14.20 -2.54
N ILE A 10 12.48 15.06 -3.26
CA ILE A 10 11.17 15.57 -2.82
C ILE A 10 10.08 15.47 -3.91
N THR A 11 10.43 15.38 -5.18
CA THR A 11 9.45 15.24 -6.28
C THR A 11 8.94 13.81 -6.50
N CYS A 12 9.59 12.79 -5.95
CA CYS A 12 9.20 11.38 -6.13
C CYS A 12 8.05 10.93 -5.21
N PHE A 13 7.72 11.72 -4.17
CA PHE A 13 6.59 11.43 -3.27
C PHE A 13 5.22 11.80 -3.84
N LEU A 14 5.16 12.67 -4.86
CA LEU A 14 3.91 13.19 -5.42
C LEU A 14 3.47 12.55 -6.75
N LEU A 15 4.32 11.71 -7.36
CA LEU A 15 4.00 11.04 -8.63
C LEU A 15 3.49 9.60 -8.45
N ALA A 16 3.41 9.08 -7.23
CA ALA A 16 2.98 7.71 -6.93
C ALA A 16 1.45 7.51 -6.99
N LEU A 17 0.67 8.59 -7.17
CA LEU A 17 -0.79 8.58 -7.09
C LEU A 17 -1.51 8.54 -8.45
N TYR A 18 -0.79 8.70 -9.56
CA TYR A 18 -1.39 8.74 -10.89
C TYR A 18 -1.20 7.38 -11.57
N ILE A 19 -2.23 6.88 -12.25
CA ILE A 19 -2.20 5.72 -13.17
C ILE A 19 -2.39 4.32 -12.54
N VAL A 20 -3.41 4.15 -11.69
CA VAL A 20 -4.05 2.82 -11.48
C VAL A 20 -5.55 2.93 -11.63
N ALA A 21 -5.99 3.45 -12.76
CA ALA A 21 -7.40 3.61 -13.05
C ALA A 21 -7.67 3.33 -14.52
N LEU A 22 -7.28 2.16 -15.01
CA LEU A 22 -7.90 1.65 -16.23
C LEU A 22 -8.10 0.14 -16.12
N ILE A 23 -9.37 -0.19 -15.82
CA ILE A 23 -10.13 -1.33 -16.32
C ILE A 23 -9.64 -2.74 -15.98
N ALA A 24 -10.16 -3.23 -14.85
CA ALA A 24 -10.82 -4.53 -14.65
C ALA A 24 -10.21 -5.83 -15.25
N GLN A 25 -10.13 -6.84 -14.37
CA GLN A 25 -9.94 -8.31 -14.58
C GLN A 25 -8.52 -8.90 -14.56
N SER A 26 -7.47 -8.09 -14.47
CA SER A 26 -6.11 -8.61 -14.33
C SER A 26 -5.50 -8.17 -13.00
N ARG A 27 -4.95 -9.12 -12.21
CA ARG A 27 -4.09 -8.80 -11.07
C ARG A 27 -2.85 -8.11 -11.62
N SER A 28 -2.90 -6.79 -11.73
CA SER A 28 -1.82 -5.97 -12.24
C SER A 28 -0.95 -5.56 -11.07
N GLU A 29 0.28 -6.05 -11.04
CA GLU A 29 1.31 -5.49 -10.16
C GLU A 29 1.70 -4.13 -10.73
N ILE A 30 1.05 -3.10 -10.19
CA ILE A 30 1.23 -1.70 -10.62
C ILE A 30 2.68 -1.26 -10.47
N PHE A 31 3.34 -1.76 -9.43
CA PHE A 31 4.74 -1.55 -9.18
C PHE A 31 5.43 -2.91 -9.28
N PRO A 32 5.88 -3.32 -10.48
CA PRO A 32 6.65 -4.55 -10.62
C PRO A 32 7.87 -4.44 -9.70
N ALA A 33 8.03 -5.43 -8.83
CA ALA A 33 9.12 -5.47 -7.86
C ALA A 33 10.45 -5.79 -8.56
N THR A 34 10.98 -4.84 -9.33
CA THR A 34 12.27 -4.98 -10.05
C THR A 34 13.45 -5.13 -9.09
N THR A 35 13.31 -4.66 -7.86
CA THR A 35 14.28 -4.80 -6.76
C THR A 35 13.63 -5.30 -5.46
N GLY A 36 12.58 -6.12 -5.55
CA GLY A 36 11.90 -6.71 -4.38
C GLY A 36 10.89 -5.80 -3.63
N GLY A 37 10.79 -4.53 -4.01
CA GLY A 37 9.70 -3.62 -3.60
C GLY A 37 9.60 -3.41 -2.09
N ALA A 38 8.37 -3.32 -1.59
CA ALA A 38 8.11 -3.08 -0.16
C ALA A 38 8.67 -4.19 0.76
N ALA A 39 8.75 -5.44 0.28
CA ALA A 39 9.31 -6.53 1.07
C ALA A 39 10.82 -6.35 1.26
N GLN A 40 11.56 -6.09 0.19
CA GLN A 40 12.99 -5.82 0.27
C GLN A 40 13.30 -4.57 1.08
N MET A 41 12.50 -3.50 0.92
CA MET A 41 12.65 -2.29 1.72
C MET A 41 12.49 -2.57 3.23
N CYS A 42 11.52 -3.40 3.61
CA CYS A 42 11.34 -3.81 5.00
C CYS A 42 12.55 -4.61 5.52
N GLU A 43 13.08 -5.54 4.72
CA GLU A 43 14.30 -6.29 5.06
C GLU A 43 15.51 -5.38 5.25
N ASP A 44 15.74 -4.46 4.32
CA ASP A 44 16.88 -3.52 4.35
C ASP A 44 16.84 -2.58 5.57
N LEU A 45 15.63 -2.23 6.02
CA LEU A 45 15.40 -1.37 7.19
C LEU A 45 15.30 -2.16 8.51
N GLY A 46 15.34 -3.49 8.48
CA GLY A 46 15.10 -4.33 9.64
C GLY A 46 13.69 -4.17 10.22
N ALA A 47 12.72 -3.78 9.39
CA ALA A 47 11.33 -3.56 9.77
C ALA A 47 10.44 -4.74 9.37
N ALA A 48 9.43 -5.05 10.16
CA ALA A 48 8.47 -6.10 9.84
C ALA A 48 7.46 -5.63 8.78
N LEU A 49 7.28 -6.41 7.71
CA LEU A 49 6.22 -6.18 6.75
C LEU A 49 4.86 -6.61 7.33
N LEU A 50 3.99 -5.65 7.61
CA LEU A 50 2.69 -5.91 8.25
C LEU A 50 1.69 -6.58 7.30
N GLY A 51 1.70 -6.25 6.00
CA GLY A 51 0.84 -6.92 5.03
C GLY A 51 0.82 -6.25 3.66
N ARG A 52 -0.13 -6.70 2.83
CA ARG A 52 -0.34 -6.20 1.46
C ARG A 52 -1.84 -5.95 1.27
N LEU A 53 -2.21 -4.73 0.89
CA LEU A 53 -3.60 -4.38 0.63
C LEU A 53 -3.86 -4.44 -0.89
N PRO A 54 -4.83 -5.24 -1.37
CA PRO A 54 -5.21 -5.23 -2.78
C PRO A 54 -5.86 -3.89 -3.14
N LEU A 55 -5.62 -3.40 -4.36
CA LEU A 55 -6.41 -2.26 -4.84
C LEU A 55 -7.83 -2.69 -5.13
N ASP A 56 -8.76 -2.04 -4.44
CA ASP A 56 -10.18 -2.21 -4.64
C ASP A 56 -10.79 -0.90 -5.16
N PRO A 57 -11.29 -0.85 -6.41
CA PRO A 57 -11.98 0.33 -6.93
C PRO A 57 -13.22 0.73 -6.10
N LEU A 58 -13.81 -0.22 -5.38
CA LEU A 58 -14.95 0.06 -4.50
C LEU A 58 -14.52 0.82 -3.25
N LEU A 59 -13.31 0.55 -2.72
CA LEU A 59 -12.74 1.32 -1.62
C LEU A 59 -12.62 2.80 -2.01
N ALA A 60 -12.05 3.08 -3.18
CA ALA A 60 -11.91 4.45 -3.69
C ALA A 60 -13.28 5.16 -3.80
N ARG A 61 -14.28 4.47 -4.35
CA ARG A 61 -15.65 5.02 -4.45
C ARG A 61 -16.28 5.28 -3.08
N CYS A 62 -16.13 4.35 -2.14
CA CYS A 62 -16.67 4.52 -0.80
C CYS A 62 -16.03 5.71 -0.08
N CYS A 63 -14.72 5.92 -0.26
CA CYS A 63 -14.01 7.09 0.25
C CYS A 63 -14.52 8.39 -0.38
N ASP A 64 -14.71 8.43 -1.71
CA ASP A 64 -15.23 9.62 -2.40
C ASP A 64 -16.66 9.98 -1.99
N GLN A 65 -17.48 8.96 -1.68
CA GLN A 65 -18.87 9.13 -1.25
C GLN A 65 -19.03 9.39 0.26
N GLY A 66 -17.94 9.29 1.04
CA GLY A 66 -17.99 9.40 2.49
C GLY A 66 -18.74 8.26 3.18
N THR A 67 -18.81 7.09 2.54
CA THR A 67 -19.49 5.90 3.08
C THR A 67 -18.50 4.98 3.79
N ASP A 68 -18.92 4.35 4.89
CA ASP A 68 -18.10 3.39 5.61
C ASP A 68 -17.88 2.12 4.77
N PHE A 69 -16.65 1.96 4.26
CA PHE A 69 -16.25 0.82 3.44
C PHE A 69 -16.30 -0.51 4.21
N LEU A 70 -15.99 -0.50 5.51
CA LEU A 70 -15.97 -1.72 6.32
C LEU A 70 -17.38 -2.28 6.49
N GLN A 71 -18.38 -1.40 6.61
CA GLN A 71 -19.78 -1.79 6.69
C GLN A 71 -20.40 -2.08 5.33
N ALA A 72 -20.03 -1.31 4.30
CA ALA A 72 -20.57 -1.49 2.96
C ALA A 72 -20.11 -2.82 2.32
N LEU A 73 -18.87 -3.24 2.58
CA LEU A 73 -18.24 -4.39 1.92
C LEU A 73 -17.42 -5.25 2.91
N PRO A 74 -18.08 -5.85 3.92
CA PRO A 74 -17.40 -6.55 5.02
C PRO A 74 -16.61 -7.80 4.60
N HIS A 75 -16.95 -8.37 3.45
CA HIS A 75 -16.30 -9.57 2.91
C HIS A 75 -15.43 -9.30 1.69
N SER A 76 -15.12 -8.02 1.40
CA SER A 76 -14.19 -7.70 0.31
C SER A 76 -12.77 -8.17 0.66
N PRO A 77 -11.97 -8.58 -0.33
CA PRO A 77 -10.58 -8.99 -0.10
C PRO A 77 -9.73 -7.86 0.51
N ALA A 78 -10.08 -6.59 0.27
CA ALA A 78 -9.42 -5.45 0.90
C ALA A 78 -9.74 -5.34 2.40
N VAL A 79 -11.00 -5.54 2.81
CA VAL A 79 -11.38 -5.54 4.24
C VAL A 79 -10.72 -6.69 4.99
N VAL A 80 -10.69 -7.89 4.41
CA VAL A 80 -10.02 -9.05 5.03
C VAL A 80 -8.53 -8.77 5.24
N ALA A 81 -7.83 -8.31 4.19
CA ALA A 81 -6.41 -7.99 4.28
C ALA A 81 -6.13 -6.83 5.25
N LEU A 82 -7.04 -5.86 5.35
CA LEU A 82 -6.92 -4.76 6.30
C LEU A 82 -7.05 -5.24 7.75
N ASN A 83 -8.03 -6.10 8.05
CA ASN A 83 -8.21 -6.67 9.39
C ASN A 83 -6.97 -7.46 9.81
N ASP A 84 -6.40 -8.28 8.92
CA ASP A 84 -5.16 -9.02 9.19
C ASP A 84 -3.98 -8.09 9.54
N ILE A 85 -3.89 -6.91 8.92
CA ILE A 85 -2.86 -5.91 9.21
C ILE A 85 -3.11 -5.25 10.57
N VAL A 86 -4.36 -4.89 10.85
CA VAL A 86 -4.75 -4.27 12.12
C VAL A 86 -4.47 -5.20 13.30
N ASP A 87 -4.80 -6.49 13.16
CA ASP A 87 -4.53 -7.49 14.20
C ASP A 87 -3.05 -7.61 14.53
N LYS A 88 -2.17 -7.52 13.52
CA LYS A 88 -0.71 -7.51 13.73
C LYS A 88 -0.24 -6.25 14.42
N ILE A 89 -0.82 -5.09 14.12
CA ILE A 89 -0.49 -3.82 14.77
C ILE A 89 -0.89 -3.88 16.24
N ILE A 90 -2.11 -4.33 16.54
CA ILE A 90 -2.61 -4.49 17.91
C ILE A 90 -1.68 -5.44 18.69
N SER A 91 -1.40 -6.61 18.11
CA SER A 91 -0.49 -7.60 18.73
C SER A 91 0.91 -7.02 19.01
N ALA A 92 1.44 -6.20 18.10
CA ALA A 92 2.73 -5.55 18.28
C ALA A 92 2.70 -4.51 19.42
N CYS A 93 1.62 -3.72 19.51
CA CYS A 93 1.45 -2.72 20.55
C CYS A 93 1.18 -3.32 21.93
N GLU A 94 0.49 -4.47 22.01
CA GLU A 94 0.22 -5.17 23.28
C GLU A 94 1.46 -5.88 23.84
N SER A 95 2.46 -6.15 23.01
CA SER A 95 3.72 -6.79 23.40
C SER A 95 4.79 -5.82 23.95
N THR A 96 4.43 -4.54 24.17
CA THR A 96 5.31 -3.48 24.68
C THR A 96 5.08 -3.19 26.17
#